data_AF-A0A2K3L993-F1
#
_entry.id   AF-A0A2K3L993-F1
#
_cell.length_a   1.000
_cell.length_b   1.000
_cell.length_c   1.000
_cell.angle_alpha   90.00
_cell.angle_beta   90.00
_cell.angle_gamma   90.00
#
_symmetry.space_group_name_H-M   'P 1'
#
loop_
_entity.id
_entity.type
_entity.pdbx_description
1 polymer ?
#
loop_
_entity_poly.entity_id
_entity_poly.type
_entity_poly.pdbx_seq_one_letter_code
_entity_poly.pdbx_strand_id
1 'polypeptide(L)'
;MKFPPLFLHCKGALVVWYEIFKWLGVVVVIPSNLFCLFGCLSDAAKNLKSKKGFRLVWHSVIWSIWKARNDHIFNNVTLDPLELVEAVKVLSWRWSVERLKISPCLYYEWSWDPGICFNQ
;
A
#
# COMPACT_ATOMS: atom_id res chain seq x y z
N MET A 1 -5.46 20.30 -0.48
CA MET A 1 -5.48 19.33 -1.59
C MET A 1 -6.63 18.34 -1.34
N LYS A 2 -7.73 18.41 -2.11
CA LYS A 2 -8.79 17.39 -2.07
C LYS A 2 -8.41 16.29 -3.06
N PHE A 3 -8.12 15.09 -2.57
CA PHE A 3 -7.96 13.93 -3.44
C PHE A 3 -9.35 13.47 -3.92
N PRO A 4 -9.50 13.05 -5.19
CA PRO A 4 -10.75 12.46 -5.68
C PRO A 4 -11.19 11.26 -4.81
N PRO A 5 -12.50 11.04 -4.59
CA PRO A 5 -13.01 9.88 -3.84
C PRO A 5 -12.60 8.52 -4.42
N LEU A 6 -12.13 8.50 -5.68
CA LEU A 6 -11.64 7.33 -6.42
C LEU A 6 -10.48 6.57 -5.75
N PHE A 7 -9.66 7.22 -4.93
CA PHE A 7 -8.51 6.57 -4.30
C PHE A 7 -8.84 5.70 -3.08
N LEU A 8 -10.05 5.86 -2.55
CA LEU A 8 -10.42 5.27 -1.27
C LEU A 8 -11.77 4.57 -1.34
N HIS A 9 -12.77 5.19 -1.97
CA HIS A 9 -14.17 4.78 -1.85
C HIS A 9 -14.73 4.12 -3.12
N CYS A 10 -13.96 4.02 -4.21
CA CYS A 10 -14.42 3.21 -5.34
C CYS A 10 -14.29 1.72 -5.01
N LYS A 11 -15.15 0.88 -5.59
CA LYS A 11 -15.20 -0.56 -5.28
C LYS A 11 -13.82 -1.24 -5.44
N GLY A 12 -13.09 -0.92 -6.50
CA GLY A 12 -11.74 -1.45 -6.73
C GLY A 12 -10.73 -1.01 -5.66
N ALA A 13 -10.72 0.28 -5.31
CA ALA A 13 -9.83 0.80 -4.27
C ALA A 13 -10.13 0.20 -2.90
N LEU A 14 -11.41 0.02 -2.55
CA LEU A 14 -11.82 -0.64 -1.30
C LEU A 14 -11.26 -2.06 -1.22
N VAL A 15 -11.41 -2.85 -2.28
CA VAL A 15 -10.85 -4.22 -2.35
C VAL A 15 -9.33 -4.20 -2.15
N VAL A 16 -8.62 -3.31 -2.85
CA VAL A 16 -7.17 -3.17 -2.70
C VAL A 16 -6.80 -2.85 -1.25
N TRP A 17 -7.47 -1.88 -0.63
CA TRP A 17 -7.18 -1.50 0.76
C TRP A 17 -7.43 -2.64 1.74
N TYR A 18 -8.54 -3.38 1.61
CA TYR A 18 -8.83 -4.52 2.49
C TYR A 18 -7.80 -5.64 2.36
N GLU A 19 -7.39 -5.99 1.13
CA GLU A 19 -6.35 -7.00 0.93
C GLU A 19 -4.98 -6.53 1.43
N ILE A 20 -4.67 -5.23 1.34
CA ILE A 20 -3.45 -4.67 1.92
C ILE A 20 -3.49 -4.68 3.45
N PHE A 21 -4.63 -4.38 4.09
CA PHE A 21 -4.76 -4.46 5.55
C PHE A 21 -4.60 -5.90 6.05
N LYS A 22 -5.23 -6.85 5.33
CA LYS A 22 -5.08 -8.28 5.59
C LYS A 22 -3.62 -8.73 5.47
N TRP A 23 -2.94 -8.31 4.40
CA TRP A 23 -1.52 -8.60 4.18
C TRP A 23 -0.62 -8.00 5.27
N LEU A 24 -0.92 -6.79 5.74
CA LEU A 24 -0.20 -6.14 6.84
C LEU A 24 -0.57 -6.68 8.24
N GLY A 25 -1.56 -7.58 8.34
CA GLY A 25 -2.03 -8.12 9.62
C GLY A 25 -2.71 -7.08 10.52
N VAL A 26 -3.33 -6.04 9.95
CA VAL A 26 -4.01 -4.98 10.69
C VAL A 26 -5.49 -4.91 10.37
N VAL A 27 -6.29 -4.48 11.35
CA VAL A 27 -7.72 -4.23 11.17
C VAL A 27 -7.94 -2.73 11.19
N VAL A 28 -8.23 -2.15 10.03
CA VAL A 28 -8.46 -0.71 9.86
C VAL A 28 -9.81 -0.50 9.18
N VAL A 29 -10.67 0.30 9.80
CA VAL A 29 -11.90 0.78 9.16
C VAL A 29 -11.51 1.93 8.24
N ILE A 30 -11.91 1.84 6.96
CA ILE A 30 -11.57 2.87 5.98
C ILE A 30 -12.20 4.21 6.40
N PRO A 31 -11.38 5.24 6.71
CA PRO A 31 -11.89 6.52 7.17
C PRO A 31 -12.41 7.36 6.00
N SER A 32 -13.04 8.50 6.29
CA SER A 32 -13.62 9.38 5.27
C SER A 32 -12.61 10.06 4.34
N ASN A 33 -11.32 10.06 4.67
CA ASN A 33 -10.29 10.68 3.86
C ASN A 33 -8.94 9.98 3.97
N LEU A 34 -8.14 10.16 2.92
CA LEU A 34 -6.82 9.54 2.75
C LEU A 34 -5.79 9.91 3.82
N PHE A 35 -5.85 11.13 4.34
CA PHE A 35 -4.90 11.59 5.36
C PHE A 35 -5.19 10.95 6.71
N CYS A 36 -6.46 10.76 7.06
CA CYS A 36 -6.84 9.94 8.20
C CYS A 36 -6.35 8.52 8.04
N LEU A 37 -6.47 7.92 6.84
CA LEU A 37 -5.95 6.57 6.61
C LEU A 37 -4.43 6.50 6.79
N PHE A 38 -3.70 7.50 6.30
CA PHE A 38 -2.26 7.61 6.52
C PHE A 38 -1.89 7.67 8.00
N GLY A 39 -2.65 8.44 8.79
CA GLY A 39 -2.53 8.49 10.25
C GLY A 39 -2.80 7.13 10.90
N CYS A 40 -3.95 6.52 10.59
CA CYS A 40 -4.34 5.22 11.14
C CYS A 40 -3.29 4.13 10.87
N LEU A 41 -2.77 4.03 9.64
CA LEU A 41 -1.71 3.06 9.31
C LEU A 41 -0.39 3.40 10.01
N SER A 42 -0.06 4.69 10.09
CA SER A 42 1.13 5.16 10.81
C SER A 42 1.08 4.81 12.30
N ASP A 43 -0.11 4.80 12.90
CA ASP A 43 -0.30 4.55 14.33
C ASP A 43 -0.60 3.09 14.66
N ALA A 44 -1.02 2.29 13.66
CA ALA A 44 -1.10 0.83 13.77
C ALA A 44 0.29 0.16 13.87
N ALA A 45 1.36 0.86 13.50
CA ALA A 45 2.71 0.36 13.57
C ALA A 45 3.23 0.29 15.01
N LYS A 46 3.87 -0.83 15.37
CA LYS A 46 4.33 -1.10 16.75
C LYS A 46 5.56 -0.27 17.17
N ASN A 47 6.35 0.22 16.22
CA ASN A 47 7.59 0.96 16.48
C ASN A 47 7.95 1.94 15.35
N LEU A 48 8.97 2.78 15.54
CA LEU A 48 9.36 3.80 14.56
C LEU A 48 9.86 3.23 13.22
N LYS A 49 10.50 2.06 13.21
CA LYS A 49 10.95 1.41 11.97
C LYS A 49 9.75 0.91 11.15
N SER A 50 8.86 0.15 11.78
CA SER A 50 7.60 -0.29 11.17
C SER A 50 6.71 0.87 10.73
N LYS A 51 6.72 2.00 11.44
CA LYS A 51 6.01 3.22 11.01
C LYS A 51 6.49 3.70 9.64
N LYS A 52 7.78 3.61 9.32
CA LYS A 52 8.30 3.92 7.98
C LYS A 52 7.81 2.92 6.93
N GLY A 53 7.78 1.63 7.28
CA GLY A 53 7.26 0.56 6.42
C GLY A 53 5.79 0.73 6.06
N PHE A 54 4.93 0.99 7.05
CA PHE A 54 3.50 1.25 6.85
C PHE A 54 3.25 2.47 5.97
N ARG A 55 4.02 3.56 6.20
CA ARG A 55 3.95 4.76 5.36
C ARG A 55 4.38 4.49 3.92
N LEU A 56 5.43 3.70 3.73
CA LEU A 56 5.90 3.28 2.41
C LEU A 56 4.80 2.52 1.66
N VAL A 57 4.21 1.51 2.30
CA VAL A 57 3.11 0.73 1.72
C VAL A 57 1.93 1.62 1.37
N TRP A 58 1.53 2.55 2.24
CA TRP A 58 0.49 3.52 1.94
C TRP A 58 0.81 4.32 0.66
N HIS A 59 2.03 4.85 0.54
CA HIS A 59 2.44 5.59 -0.66
C HIS A 59 2.42 4.70 -1.92
N SER A 60 2.84 3.45 -1.81
CA SER A 60 2.82 2.48 -2.91
C SER A 60 1.39 2.20 -3.38
N VAL A 61 0.42 2.04 -2.46
CA VAL A 61 -1.00 1.86 -2.82
C VAL A 61 -1.53 3.06 -3.60
N ILE A 62 -1.31 4.28 -3.12
CA ILE A 62 -1.78 5.50 -3.78
C ILE A 62 -1.18 5.64 -5.18
N TRP A 63 0.12 5.39 -5.29
CA TRP A 63 0.81 5.43 -6.57
C TRP A 63 0.26 4.41 -7.55
N SER A 64 0.08 3.16 -7.12
CA SER A 64 -0.43 2.10 -7.99
C SER A 64 -1.87 2.34 -8.43
N ILE A 65 -2.76 2.81 -7.54
CA ILE A 65 -4.13 3.20 -7.92
C ILE A 65 -4.12 4.38 -8.92
N TRP A 66 -3.27 5.38 -8.69
CA TRP A 66 -3.13 6.52 -9.60
C TRP A 66 -2.66 6.06 -10.98
N LYS A 67 -1.66 5.18 -11.01
CA LYS A 67 -1.12 4.62 -12.25
C LYS A 67 -2.16 3.80 -13.00
N ALA A 68 -2.84 2.86 -12.32
CA ALA A 68 -3.88 2.03 -12.93
C ALA A 68 -5.02 2.88 -13.52
N ARG A 69 -5.42 3.96 -12.82
CA ARG A 69 -6.43 4.89 -13.34
C ARG A 69 -5.96 5.61 -14.59
N ASN A 70 -4.71 6.07 -14.62
CA ASN A 70 -4.17 6.74 -15.80
C ASN A 70 -4.06 5.78 -16.97
N ASP A 71 -3.61 4.54 -16.74
CA ASP A 71 -3.55 3.52 -17.77
C ASP A 71 -4.95 3.19 -18.33
N HIS A 72 -5.98 3.19 -17.49
CA HIS A 72 -7.36 3.05 -17.96
C HIS A 72 -7.81 4.23 -18.83
N ILE A 73 -7.50 5.47 -18.44
CA ILE A 73 -7.91 6.67 -19.19
C ILE A 73 -7.16 6.82 -20.52
N PHE A 74 -5.84 6.59 -20.52
CA PHE A 74 -4.98 6.89 -21.66
C PHE A 74 -4.74 5.67 -22.57
N ASN A 75 -4.77 4.46 -22.00
CA ASN A 75 -4.43 3.22 -22.72
C ASN A 75 -5.60 2.22 -22.77
N ASN A 76 -6.76 2.55 -22.18
CA ASN A 76 -7.93 1.67 -22.06
C ASN A 76 -7.61 0.31 -21.41
N VAL A 77 -6.57 0.25 -20.58
CA VAL A 77 -6.17 -0.95 -19.84
C VAL A 77 -6.94 -0.99 -18.52
N THR A 78 -7.60 -2.10 -18.24
CA THR A 78 -8.28 -2.32 -16.96
C THR A 78 -7.51 -3.39 -16.19
N LEU A 79 -7.12 -3.07 -14.95
CA LEU A 79 -6.37 -3.96 -14.08
C LEU A 79 -7.29 -4.49 -12.99
N ASP A 80 -7.24 -5.80 -12.73
CA ASP A 80 -7.99 -6.41 -11.64
C ASP A 80 -7.48 -5.89 -10.27
N PRO A 81 -8.36 -5.62 -9.29
CA PRO A 81 -7.93 -5.17 -7.97
C PRO A 81 -6.93 -6.09 -7.26
N LEU A 82 -7.00 -7.40 -7.45
CA LEU A 82 -6.05 -8.35 -6.85
C LEU A 82 -4.70 -8.32 -7.56
N GLU A 83 -4.69 -8.17 -8.90
CA GLU A 83 -3.45 -7.91 -9.65
C GLU A 83 -2.79 -6.61 -9.20
N LEU A 84 -3.59 -5.58 -8.90
CA LEU A 84 -3.12 -4.31 -8.36
C LEU A 84 -2.49 -4.48 -6.96
N VAL A 85 -3.03 -5.37 -6.12
CA VAL A 85 -2.44 -5.70 -4.81
C VAL A 85 -1.06 -6.32 -4.97
N GLU A 86 -0.89 -7.27 -5.90
CA GLU A 86 0.41 -7.88 -6.18
C GLU A 86 1.40 -6.84 -6.73
N ALA A 87 0.95 -5.94 -7.60
CA ALA A 87 1.76 -4.81 -8.07
C ALA A 87 2.20 -3.88 -6.92
N VAL A 88 1.33 -3.63 -5.93
CA VAL A 88 1.68 -2.86 -4.73
C VAL A 88 2.73 -3.58 -3.88
N LYS A 89 2.62 -4.89 -3.67
CA LYS A 89 3.61 -5.68 -2.93
C LYS A 89 4.99 -5.60 -3.58
N VAL A 90 5.06 -5.77 -4.91
CA VAL A 90 6.31 -5.66 -5.67
C VAL A 90 6.88 -4.24 -5.59
N LEU A 91 6.05 -3.22 -5.80
CA LEU A 91 6.49 -1.83 -5.80
C LEU A 91 7.01 -1.40 -4.41
N SER A 92 6.27 -1.74 -3.36
CA SER A 92 6.65 -1.41 -1.98
C SER A 92 7.93 -2.13 -1.57
N TRP A 93 8.12 -3.39 -1.98
CA TRP A 93 9.39 -4.09 -1.78
C TRP A 93 10.54 -3.37 -2.48
N ARG A 94 10.42 -3.04 -3.78
CA ARG A 94 11.47 -2.30 -4.51
C ARG A 94 11.80 -0.97 -3.84
N TRP A 95 10.79 -0.21 -3.45
CA TRP A 95 10.99 1.07 -2.76
C TRP A 95 11.60 0.92 -1.37
N SER A 96 11.37 -0.19 -0.66
CA SER A 96 12.01 -0.43 0.63
C SER A 96 13.53 -0.59 0.49
N VAL A 97 13.97 -1.32 -0.53
CA VAL A 97 15.39 -1.53 -0.86
C VAL A 97 16.04 -0.22 -1.32
N GLU A 98 15.40 0.49 -2.25
CA GLU A 98 15.97 1.70 -2.87
C GLU A 98 15.92 2.94 -1.96
N ARG A 99 14.82 3.13 -1.20
CA ARG A 99 14.54 4.39 -0.49
C ARG A 99 14.74 4.33 1.01
N LEU A 100 14.48 3.19 1.65
CA LEU A 100 14.58 3.08 3.11
C LEU A 100 15.89 2.45 3.58
N LYS A 101 16.69 1.87 2.67
CA LYS A 101 17.90 1.10 3.01
C LYS A 101 17.63 0.06 4.11
N ILE A 102 16.41 -0.47 4.16
CA ILE A 102 16.09 -1.61 5.00
C ILE A 102 16.98 -2.76 4.52
N SER A 103 17.56 -3.52 5.45
CA SER A 103 18.36 -4.71 5.09
C SER A 103 17.58 -5.51 4.05
N PRO A 104 18.20 -5.91 2.92
CA PRO A 104 17.47 -6.53 1.84
C PRO A 104 16.84 -7.83 2.33
N CYS A 105 15.52 -7.82 2.53
CA CYS A 105 14.75 -9.03 2.73
C CYS A 105 14.30 -9.56 1.37
N LEU A 106 14.17 -10.87 1.27
CA LEU A 106 13.77 -11.51 0.02
C LEU A 106 12.30 -11.19 -0.27
N TYR A 107 11.94 -11.07 -1.55
CA TYR A 107 10.56 -10.72 -1.91
C TYR A 107 9.53 -11.72 -1.37
N TYR A 108 9.89 -13.00 -1.24
CA TYR A 108 8.98 -14.00 -0.67
C TYR A 108 8.69 -13.70 0.82
N GLU A 109 9.68 -13.26 1.59
CA GLU A 109 9.52 -12.89 3.01
C GLU A 109 8.62 -11.66 3.12
N TRP A 110 8.86 -10.67 2.26
CA TRP A 110 8.04 -9.47 2.16
C TRP A 110 6.58 -9.78 1.80
N SER A 111 6.37 -10.64 0.80
CA SER A 111 5.03 -11.01 0.34
C SER A 111 4.28 -11.83 1.39
N TRP A 112 4.99 -12.66 2.15
CA TRP A 112 4.43 -13.46 3.24
C TRP A 112 4.11 -12.63 4.49
N ASP A 113 5.10 -11.94 5.04
CA ASP A 113 4.98 -11.11 6.24
C ASP A 113 5.99 -9.93 6.18
N PRO A 114 5.56 -8.75 5.71
CA PRO A 114 6.43 -7.58 5.63
C PRO A 114 6.83 -7.05 7.02
N GLY A 115 6.14 -7.45 8.08
CA GLY A 115 6.46 -7.10 9.47
C GLY A 115 7.82 -7.62 9.91
N ILE A 116 8.28 -8.75 9.37
CA ILE A 116 9.62 -9.29 9.60
C ILE A 116 10.67 -8.35 9.02
N CYS A 117 10.45 -7.87 7.79
CA CYS A 117 11.37 -6.98 7.08
C CYS A 117 11.45 -5.59 7.71
N PHE A 118 10.33 -5.06 8.22
CA PHE A 118 10.29 -3.70 8.77
C PHE A 118 11.17 -3.47 10.00
N ASN A 119 11.52 -4.54 10.71
CA ASN A 119 12.23 -4.45 11.99
C ASN A 119 13.74 -4.75 11.89
N GLN A 120 14.20 -5.27 10.75
CA GLN A 120 15.62 -5.52 10.49
C GLN A 120 16.46 -4.24 10.57
#